data_AF-A0A2T4GF47-F1
#
_entry.id   AF-A0A2T4GF47-F1
#
_cell.length_a   1.000
_cell.length_b   1.000
_cell.length_c   1.000
_cell.angle_alpha   90.00
_cell.angle_beta   90.00
_cell.angle_gamma   90.00
#
_symmetry.space_group_name_H-M   'P 1'
#
loop_
_entity.id
_entity.type
_entity.pdbx_description
1 polymer ?
#
loop_
_entity_poly.entity_id
_entity_poly.type
_entity_poly.pdbx_seq_one_letter_code
_entity_poly.pdbx_strand_id
1 'polypeptide(L)'
;MAKAYCPDPPTPGYLWDPILHVWRSPDSGQIKASHLFPSRQANFMNSIFGRDAREELFSPCNGLFLHPLIEKALHCGYMAIVPDVELEDTQPWWDISNLSQSIQYWRTYGRYAKRSQILGIIEHICCEDAHDILNEGYEEDDGIEDTRPEAAEALLLEIIARSEEDGDDDYDDNQNN
;
A
#
# COMPACT_ATOMS: atom_id res chain seq x y z
N MET A 1 -14.53 15.75 -13.96
CA MET A 1 -13.75 15.17 -12.83
C MET A 1 -12.28 14.96 -13.20
N ALA A 2 -11.93 14.21 -14.26
CA ALA A 2 -10.52 13.95 -14.60
C ALA A 2 -9.61 15.20 -14.68
N LYS A 3 -10.06 16.30 -15.32
CA LYS A 3 -9.26 17.54 -15.43
C LYS A 3 -8.97 18.26 -14.10
N ALA A 4 -9.77 18.03 -13.06
CA ALA A 4 -9.51 18.61 -11.74
C ALA A 4 -8.34 17.90 -11.03
N TYR A 5 -8.12 16.63 -11.36
CA TYR A 5 -7.14 15.75 -10.70
C TYR A 5 -5.93 15.42 -11.60
N CYS A 6 -6.05 15.62 -12.91
CA CYS A 6 -5.01 15.43 -13.91
C CYS A 6 -5.00 16.67 -14.81
N PRO A 7 -4.10 17.65 -14.55
CA PRO A 7 -3.97 18.84 -15.38
C PRO A 7 -3.50 18.49 -16.80
N ASP A 8 -3.35 19.47 -17.68
CA ASP A 8 -2.70 19.21 -18.97
C ASP A 8 -1.16 19.07 -18.74
N PRO A 9 -0.49 18.12 -19.41
CA PRO A 9 0.94 17.96 -19.25
C PRO A 9 1.70 19.17 -19.80
N PRO A 10 2.77 19.63 -19.12
CA PRO A 10 3.60 20.74 -19.60
C PRO A 10 4.37 20.38 -20.88
N THR A 11 4.56 19.09 -21.13
CA THR A 11 5.26 18.57 -22.32
C THR A 11 4.63 17.23 -22.72
N PRO A 12 4.40 16.99 -24.03
CA PRO A 12 3.83 15.73 -24.50
C PRO A 12 4.63 14.51 -24.01
N GLY A 13 3.92 13.47 -23.58
CA GLY A 13 4.53 12.22 -23.10
C GLY A 13 4.96 12.21 -21.64
N TYR A 14 4.85 13.35 -20.93
CA TYR A 14 5.04 13.35 -19.48
C TYR A 14 3.92 12.56 -18.80
N LEU A 15 4.29 11.90 -17.70
CA LEU A 15 3.43 11.02 -16.94
C LEU A 15 3.06 11.71 -15.61
N TRP A 16 1.78 11.61 -15.23
CA TRP A 16 1.25 12.25 -14.03
C TRP A 16 1.37 11.33 -12.82
N ASP A 17 2.07 11.78 -11.78
CA ASP A 17 2.00 11.18 -10.45
C ASP A 17 0.86 11.83 -9.65
N PRO A 18 -0.25 11.11 -9.41
CA PRO A 18 -1.43 11.67 -8.75
C PRO A 18 -1.27 11.85 -7.24
N ILE A 19 -0.27 11.24 -6.61
CA ILE A 19 -0.04 11.36 -5.16
C ILE A 19 0.84 12.58 -4.87
N LEU A 20 1.88 12.78 -5.67
CA LEU A 20 2.77 13.94 -5.53
C LEU A 20 2.32 15.16 -6.34
N HIS A 21 1.26 15.01 -7.14
CA HIS A 21 0.73 16.05 -8.03
C HIS A 21 1.81 16.66 -8.93
N VAL A 22 2.61 15.82 -9.57
CA VAL A 22 3.74 16.26 -10.40
C VAL A 22 3.83 15.49 -11.72
N TRP A 23 4.16 16.21 -12.79
CA TRP A 23 4.50 15.62 -14.08
C TRP A 23 5.96 15.18 -14.10
N ARG A 24 6.22 13.96 -14.59
CA ARG A 24 7.59 13.44 -14.72
C ARG A 24 7.85 12.93 -16.13
N SER A 25 9.08 13.12 -16.59
CA SER A 25 9.54 12.48 -17.82
C SER A 25 9.62 10.96 -17.61
N PRO A 26 9.15 10.13 -18.55
CA PRO A 26 9.31 8.68 -18.47
C PRO A 26 10.78 8.26 -18.36
N ASP A 27 11.71 9.04 -18.91
CA ASP A 27 13.14 8.74 -18.91
C ASP A 27 13.87 9.18 -17.63
N SER A 28 13.17 9.85 -16.71
CA SER A 28 13.79 10.39 -15.48
C SER A 28 14.18 9.33 -14.44
N GLY A 29 13.67 8.10 -14.56
CA GLY A 29 13.77 7.08 -13.51
C GLY A 29 12.97 7.40 -12.24
N GLN A 30 12.32 8.56 -12.16
CA GLN A 30 11.57 9.02 -10.99
C GLN A 30 10.08 8.65 -11.05
N ILE A 31 9.69 7.78 -11.99
CA ILE A 31 8.31 7.34 -12.14
C ILE A 31 8.24 5.89 -12.57
N LYS A 32 7.28 5.15 -12.01
CA LYS A 32 7.02 3.74 -12.32
C LYS A 32 5.54 3.52 -12.54
N ALA A 33 5.20 2.59 -13.44
CA ALA A 33 3.83 2.07 -13.54
C ALA A 33 3.61 1.01 -12.46
N SER A 34 2.67 1.27 -11.56
CA SER A 34 2.24 0.34 -10.51
C SER A 34 0.85 -0.19 -10.83
N HIS A 35 0.63 -1.49 -10.66
CA HIS A 35 -0.73 -2.03 -10.71
C HIS A 35 -1.45 -1.76 -9.39
N LEU A 36 -2.73 -1.42 -9.44
CA LEU A 36 -3.60 -1.31 -8.27
C LEU A 36 -3.98 -2.69 -7.76
N PHE A 37 -4.41 -3.57 -8.66
CA PHE A 37 -4.61 -4.99 -8.40
C PHE A 37 -3.38 -5.80 -8.86
N PRO A 38 -2.70 -6.54 -7.96
CA PRO A 38 -1.47 -7.25 -8.30
C PRO A 38 -1.68 -8.30 -9.39
N SER A 39 -0.85 -8.28 -10.44
CA SER A 39 -0.89 -9.26 -11.52
C SER A 39 -0.66 -10.70 -11.05
N ARG A 40 0.12 -10.91 -9.98
CA ARG A 40 0.32 -12.22 -9.35
C ARG A 40 -0.97 -12.81 -8.75
N GLN A 41 -1.97 -11.98 -8.50
CA GLN A 41 -3.27 -12.38 -7.94
C GLN A 41 -4.39 -12.36 -8.99
N ALA A 42 -4.06 -12.27 -10.28
CA ALA A 42 -5.01 -12.23 -11.40
C ALA A 42 -6.13 -13.29 -11.33
N ASN A 43 -5.82 -14.47 -10.80
CA ASN A 43 -6.77 -15.58 -10.68
C ASN A 43 -7.96 -15.26 -9.75
N PHE A 44 -7.82 -14.31 -8.82
CA PHE A 44 -8.86 -13.91 -7.88
C PHE A 44 -9.70 -12.73 -8.39
N MET A 45 -9.25 -12.04 -9.44
CA MET A 45 -9.85 -10.79 -9.90
C MET A 45 -11.32 -10.98 -10.29
N ASN A 46 -11.64 -12.07 -11.00
CA ASN A 46 -13.03 -12.36 -11.38
C ASN A 46 -13.92 -12.73 -10.19
N SER A 47 -13.34 -13.32 -9.13
CA SER A 47 -14.08 -13.66 -7.92
C SER A 47 -14.38 -12.43 -7.06
N ILE A 48 -13.52 -11.42 -7.09
CA ILE A 48 -13.64 -10.20 -6.30
C ILE A 48 -14.52 -9.17 -7.02
N PHE A 49 -14.25 -8.92 -8.31
CA PHE A 49 -14.86 -7.83 -9.06
C PHE A 49 -15.92 -8.29 -10.07
N GLY A 50 -16.15 -9.59 -10.19
CA GLY A 50 -17.15 -10.17 -11.09
C GLY A 50 -16.58 -10.64 -12.43
N ARG A 51 -17.48 -11.10 -13.30
CA ARG A 51 -17.11 -11.67 -14.61
C ARG A 51 -16.36 -10.63 -15.46
N ASP A 52 -15.39 -11.12 -16.23
CA ASP A 52 -14.57 -10.32 -17.18
C ASP A 52 -13.64 -9.28 -16.55
N ALA A 53 -13.62 -9.13 -15.22
CA ALA A 53 -12.71 -8.22 -14.53
C ALA A 53 -11.23 -8.45 -14.87
N ARG A 54 -10.82 -9.70 -15.13
CA ARG A 54 -9.46 -10.04 -15.53
C ARG A 54 -9.01 -9.35 -16.83
N GLU A 55 -9.94 -8.96 -17.70
CA GLU A 55 -9.62 -8.19 -18.92
C GLU A 55 -9.05 -6.81 -18.59
N GLU A 56 -9.43 -6.26 -17.44
CA GLU A 56 -8.92 -4.98 -16.92
C GLU A 56 -7.53 -5.10 -16.27
N LEU A 57 -6.98 -6.31 -16.11
CA LEU A 57 -5.74 -6.50 -15.35
C LEU A 57 -4.57 -5.69 -15.91
N PHE A 58 -4.45 -5.62 -17.24
CA PHE A 58 -3.42 -4.86 -17.95
C PHE A 58 -3.97 -3.60 -18.61
N SER A 59 -5.18 -3.18 -18.23
CA SER A 59 -5.74 -1.92 -18.71
C SER A 59 -5.13 -0.74 -17.94
N PRO A 60 -5.16 0.47 -18.53
CA PRO A 60 -4.78 1.69 -17.82
C PRO A 60 -5.62 1.94 -16.55
N CYS A 61 -6.81 1.35 -16.44
CA CYS A 61 -7.68 1.51 -15.26
C CYS A 61 -7.16 0.77 -14.03
N ASN A 62 -6.29 -0.22 -14.21
CA ASN A 62 -5.65 -0.96 -13.13
C ASN A 62 -4.23 -0.46 -12.83
N GLY A 63 -3.85 0.72 -13.31
CA GLY A 63 -2.49 1.23 -13.19
C GLY A 63 -2.43 2.70 -12.76
N LEU A 64 -1.40 3.04 -11.98
CA LEU A 64 -1.02 4.42 -11.69
C LEU A 64 0.47 4.61 -11.99
N PHE A 65 0.83 5.83 -12.40
CA PHE A 65 2.22 6.23 -12.42
C PHE A 65 2.58 6.84 -11.07
N LEU A 66 3.61 6.32 -10.42
CA LEU A 66 3.98 6.69 -9.06
C LEU A 66 5.50 6.86 -8.92
N HIS A 67 5.91 7.74 -8.02
CA HIS A 67 7.30 7.80 -7.56
C HIS A 67 7.75 6.41 -7.02
N PRO A 68 9.00 5.96 -7.28
CA PRO A 68 9.46 4.61 -6.93
C PRO A 68 9.30 4.24 -5.44
N LEU A 69 9.46 5.20 -4.53
CA LEU A 69 9.28 4.96 -3.10
C LEU A 69 7.80 4.74 -2.72
N ILE A 70 6.88 5.45 -3.39
CA ILE A 70 5.44 5.31 -3.16
C ILE A 70 4.96 3.98 -3.76
N GLU A 71 5.41 3.64 -4.97
CA GLU A 71 5.16 2.34 -5.59
C GLU A 71 5.63 1.19 -4.68
N LYS A 72 6.86 1.28 -4.15
CA LYS A 72 7.39 0.30 -3.21
C LYS A 72 6.55 0.20 -1.93
N ALA A 73 6.13 1.33 -1.36
CA ALA A 73 5.28 1.35 -0.17
C ALA A 73 3.92 0.68 -0.42
N LEU A 74 3.29 0.96 -1.57
CA LEU A 74 2.02 0.34 -1.98
C LEU A 74 2.19 -1.16 -2.20
N HIS A 75 3.23 -1.58 -2.93
CA HIS A 75 3.50 -2.99 -3.21
C HIS A 75 3.85 -3.79 -1.94
N CYS A 76 4.51 -3.18 -0.95
CA CYS A 76 4.81 -3.78 0.34
C CYS A 76 3.61 -3.77 1.32
N GLY A 77 2.51 -3.09 0.99
CA GLY A 77 1.34 -2.96 1.86
C GLY A 77 1.52 -2.00 3.03
N TYR A 78 2.50 -1.08 2.96
CA TYR A 78 2.67 -0.02 3.95
C TYR A 78 1.67 1.13 3.77
N MET A 79 1.08 1.23 2.57
CA MET A 79 0.03 2.20 2.27
C MET A 79 -1.07 1.55 1.42
N ALA A 80 -2.26 2.16 1.45
CA ALA A 80 -3.38 1.80 0.60
C ALA A 80 -4.01 3.07 0.02
N ILE A 81 -4.57 2.97 -1.19
CA ILE A 81 -5.34 4.05 -1.80
C ILE A 81 -6.82 3.78 -1.51
N VAL A 82 -7.45 4.70 -0.79
CA VAL A 82 -8.87 4.61 -0.42
C VAL A 82 -9.64 5.58 -1.33
N PRO A 83 -10.67 5.11 -2.06
CA PRO A 83 -11.55 6.01 -2.80
C PRO A 83 -12.18 7.03 -1.87
N ASP A 84 -12.11 8.30 -2.25
CA ASP A 84 -12.88 9.37 -1.60
C ASP A 84 -14.33 9.28 -2.09
N VAL A 85 -15.07 8.34 -1.50
CA VAL A 85 -16.49 8.15 -1.75
C VAL A 85 -17.24 8.52 -0.49
N GLU A 86 -18.26 9.36 -0.64
CA GLU A 86 -19.28 9.50 0.38
C GLU A 86 -19.98 8.14 0.46
N LEU A 87 -19.60 7.35 1.47
CA LEU A 87 -20.38 6.20 1.88
C LEU A 87 -21.66 6.78 2.43
N GLU A 88 -22.70 6.91 1.60
CA GLU A 88 -24.04 7.21 2.10
C GLU A 88 -24.31 6.24 3.26
N ASP A 89 -24.96 6.71 4.33
CA ASP A 89 -25.38 5.98 5.54
C ASP A 89 -26.32 4.79 5.26
N THR A 90 -26.26 4.20 4.08
CA THR A 90 -26.56 2.79 3.87
C THR A 90 -25.80 2.00 4.94
N GLN A 91 -26.59 1.40 5.85
CA GLN A 91 -26.12 0.46 6.87
C GLN A 91 -24.93 -0.33 6.33
N PRO A 92 -23.82 -0.44 7.08
CA PRO A 92 -22.66 -1.18 6.62
C PRO A 92 -23.14 -2.51 6.04
N TRP A 93 -22.80 -2.77 4.77
CA TRP A 93 -23.22 -4.01 4.11
C TRP A 93 -22.65 -5.26 4.81
N TRP A 94 -21.67 -5.06 5.70
CA TRP A 94 -21.37 -5.98 6.76
C TRP A 94 -22.31 -5.73 7.94
N ASP A 95 -23.24 -6.66 8.16
CA ASP A 95 -23.92 -6.76 9.44
C ASP A 95 -22.85 -6.88 10.55
N ILE A 96 -22.83 -5.93 11.51
CA ILE A 96 -21.88 -5.93 12.62
C ILE A 96 -22.04 -7.22 13.46
N SER A 97 -23.24 -7.83 13.48
CA SER A 97 -23.45 -9.13 14.11
C SER A 97 -22.69 -10.28 13.42
N ASN A 98 -22.16 -10.02 12.23
CA ASN A 98 -21.41 -10.96 11.40
C ASN A 98 -19.96 -10.50 11.12
N LEU A 99 -19.43 -9.60 11.96
CA LEU A 99 -18.06 -9.08 11.89
C LEU A 99 -17.00 -10.19 11.84
N SER A 100 -17.25 -11.33 12.49
CA SER A 100 -16.36 -12.51 12.44
C SER A 100 -16.19 -13.07 11.01
N GLN A 101 -17.19 -12.91 10.15
CA GLN A 101 -17.23 -13.41 8.78
C GLN A 101 -16.61 -12.41 7.79
N SER A 102 -16.69 -11.10 8.08
CA SER A 102 -16.03 -10.05 7.28
C SER A 102 -14.54 -9.87 7.63
N ILE A 103 -14.14 -10.06 8.89
CA ILE A 103 -12.71 -10.19 9.28
C ILE A 103 -12.09 -11.42 8.60
N GLN A 104 -12.90 -12.43 8.27
CA GLN A 104 -12.47 -13.60 7.50
C GLN A 104 -11.99 -13.25 6.08
N TYR A 105 -12.46 -12.14 5.49
CA TYR A 105 -12.01 -11.64 4.18
C TYR A 105 -10.64 -10.94 4.23
N TRP A 106 -10.28 -10.34 5.37
CA TRP A 106 -8.93 -9.79 5.61
C TRP A 106 -7.88 -10.87 5.92
N ARG A 107 -8.27 -12.15 5.88
CA ARG A 107 -7.33 -13.29 5.87
C ARG A 107 -6.57 -13.33 4.54
N THR A 108 -5.52 -12.54 4.44
CA THR A 108 -4.50 -12.76 3.41
C THR A 108 -3.68 -14.00 3.78
N TYR A 109 -3.87 -15.10 3.05
CA TYR A 109 -2.93 -16.23 2.91
C TYR A 109 -2.22 -16.72 4.19
N GLY A 110 -2.94 -16.88 5.30
CA GLY A 110 -2.40 -17.50 6.51
C GLY A 110 -1.34 -16.69 7.26
N ARG A 111 -1.19 -15.38 6.99
CA ARG A 111 -0.40 -14.47 7.83
C ARG A 111 -1.31 -13.37 8.35
N TYR A 112 -1.71 -13.52 9.61
CA TYR A 112 -2.44 -12.48 10.32
C TYR A 112 -1.55 -11.24 10.46
N ALA A 113 -2.08 -10.05 10.16
CA ALA A 113 -1.54 -8.84 10.78
C ALA A 113 -1.64 -9.03 12.30
N LYS A 114 -0.52 -8.90 13.02
CA LYS A 114 -0.53 -9.10 14.48
C LYS A 114 -1.53 -8.12 15.09
N ARG A 115 -2.21 -8.51 16.17
CA ARG A 115 -3.10 -7.63 16.95
C ARG A 115 -2.44 -6.28 17.24
N SER A 116 -1.14 -6.27 17.51
CA SER A 116 -0.33 -5.05 17.73
C SER A 116 -0.19 -4.15 16.51
N GLN A 117 -0.15 -4.69 15.29
CA GLN A 117 -0.09 -3.90 14.06
C GLN A 117 -1.44 -3.27 13.74
N ILE A 118 -2.52 -4.02 13.97
CA ILE A 118 -3.88 -3.52 13.84
C ILE A 118 -4.15 -2.47 14.92
N LEU A 119 -3.76 -2.71 16.17
CA LEU A 119 -3.79 -1.75 17.28
C LEU A 119 -3.02 -0.48 16.94
N GLY A 120 -1.78 -0.59 16.46
CA GLY A 120 -0.98 0.58 16.10
C GLY A 120 -1.62 1.42 14.99
N ILE A 121 -2.30 0.80 14.04
CA ILE A 121 -3.06 1.51 13.00
C ILE A 121 -4.32 2.16 13.61
N ILE A 122 -5.06 1.45 14.45
CA ILE A 122 -6.30 1.96 15.07
C ILE A 122 -5.98 3.08 16.07
N GLU A 123 -4.97 2.96 16.92
CA GLU A 123 -4.51 4.01 17.84
C GLU A 123 -4.01 5.25 17.08
N HIS A 124 -3.42 5.05 15.90
CA HIS A 124 -2.93 6.15 15.08
C HIS A 124 -4.05 6.87 14.31
N ILE A 125 -5.13 6.17 13.95
CA ILE A 125 -6.26 6.72 13.16
C ILE A 125 -7.39 7.20 14.06
N CYS A 126 -7.67 6.52 15.17
CA CYS A 126 -8.75 6.79 16.10
C CYS A 126 -8.19 7.15 17.48
N CYS A 127 -8.25 8.43 17.84
CA CYS A 127 -7.99 8.87 19.20
C CYS A 127 -9.06 8.34 20.17
N GLU A 128 -8.56 7.67 21.22
CA GLU A 128 -9.14 7.37 22.54
C GLU A 128 -9.78 5.99 22.81
N ASP A 129 -10.44 5.28 21.87
CA ASP A 129 -11.19 4.04 22.21
C ASP A 129 -10.76 2.75 21.47
N ALA A 130 -9.48 2.65 21.08
CA ALA A 130 -8.95 1.50 20.32
C ALA A 130 -8.98 0.16 21.10
N HIS A 131 -8.86 0.22 22.42
CA HIS A 131 -8.75 -0.97 23.27
C HIS A 131 -10.09 -1.69 23.48
N ASP A 132 -11.20 -0.95 23.54
CA ASP A 132 -12.52 -1.53 23.78
C ASP A 132 -13.01 -2.36 22.60
N ILE A 133 -12.66 -1.94 21.37
CA ILE A 133 -13.01 -2.62 20.11
C ILE A 133 -12.37 -4.01 20.00
N LEU A 134 -11.19 -4.22 20.61
CA LEU A 134 -10.42 -5.45 20.47
C LEU A 134 -10.46 -6.36 21.70
N ASN A 135 -11.16 -5.96 22.75
CA ASN A 135 -11.32 -6.72 24.00
C ASN A 135 -12.67 -7.45 24.09
N GLU A 136 -13.65 -7.13 23.23
CA GLU A 136 -14.85 -7.95 23.09
C GLU A 136 -14.52 -9.28 22.35
N GLY A 137 -14.19 -10.32 23.12
CA GLY A 137 -14.29 -11.72 22.64
C GLY A 137 -13.02 -12.56 22.58
N TYR A 138 -11.92 -12.14 23.20
CA TYR A 138 -10.70 -12.96 23.28
C TYR A 138 -10.38 -13.35 24.72
N GLU A 139 -10.52 -14.63 25.07
CA GLU A 139 -9.88 -15.20 26.25
C GLU A 139 -8.38 -15.32 25.96
N GLU A 140 -7.54 -14.67 26.78
CA GLU A 140 -6.09 -14.65 26.61
C GLU A 140 -5.50 -16.02 26.99
N ASP A 141 -4.74 -16.63 26.06
CA ASP A 141 -3.84 -17.76 26.34
C ASP A 141 -2.43 -17.20 26.50
N ASP A 142 -1.96 -17.24 27.73
CA ASP A 142 -0.78 -16.61 28.30
C ASP A 142 0.43 -17.55 28.27
N GLY A 143 1.52 -17.14 27.59
CA GLY A 143 2.81 -17.81 27.85
C GLY A 143 3.95 -17.71 26.84
N ILE A 144 3.88 -16.89 25.78
CA ILE A 144 5.04 -16.73 24.88
C ILE A 144 5.59 -15.31 24.98
N GLU A 145 6.67 -15.18 25.74
CA GLU A 145 7.50 -13.97 25.82
C GLU A 145 8.12 -13.68 24.45
N ASP A 146 7.67 -12.61 23.79
CA ASP A 146 7.97 -12.30 22.39
C ASP A 146 9.28 -11.50 22.26
N THR A 147 10.42 -12.18 22.11
CA THR A 147 11.76 -11.58 21.88
C THR A 147 12.00 -11.10 20.43
N ARG A 148 10.94 -10.65 19.73
CA ARG A 148 11.02 -10.16 18.32
C ARG A 148 11.09 -8.64 18.12
N PRO A 149 10.80 -7.74 19.08
CA PRO A 149 11.05 -6.31 18.88
C PRO A 149 12.52 -6.05 18.49
N GLU A 150 13.45 -6.77 19.10
CA GLU A 150 14.89 -6.64 18.85
C GLU A 150 15.30 -7.12 17.45
N ALA A 151 14.61 -8.14 16.92
CA ALA A 151 14.89 -8.67 15.58
C ALA A 151 14.37 -7.76 14.47
N ALA A 152 13.23 -7.09 14.69
CA ALA A 152 12.68 -6.11 13.75
C ALA A 152 13.51 -4.81 13.74
N GLU A 153 13.97 -4.37 14.91
CA GLU A 153 14.87 -3.22 15.07
C GLU A 153 16.23 -3.49 14.40
N ALA A 154 16.82 -4.68 14.61
CA ALA A 154 18.07 -5.08 13.96
C ALA A 154 17.96 -5.08 12.42
N LEU A 155 16.82 -5.54 11.87
CA LEU A 155 16.61 -5.58 10.43
C LEU A 155 16.41 -4.19 9.82
N LEU A 156 15.78 -3.27 10.56
CA LEU A 156 15.63 -1.87 10.14
C LEU A 156 16.99 -1.15 10.14
N LEU A 157 17.82 -1.37 11.16
CA LEU A 157 19.16 -0.79 11.25
C LEU A 157 20.10 -1.31 10.15
N GLU A 158 20.01 -2.58 9.79
CA GLU A 158 20.82 -3.13 8.68
C GLU A 158 20.41 -2.55 7.32
N ILE A 159 19.12 -2.30 7.10
CA ILE A 159 18.61 -1.64 5.88
C ILE A 159 19.12 -0.19 5.79
N ILE A 160 19.15 0.54 6.92
CA ILE A 160 19.67 1.91 6.98
C ILE A 160 21.19 1.90 6.71
N ALA A 161 21.94 1.01 7.37
CA ALA A 161 23.39 0.90 7.19
C ALA A 161 23.79 0.59 5.73
N ARG A 162 23.06 -0.30 5.06
CA ARG A 162 23.31 -0.61 3.64
C ARG A 162 22.93 0.52 2.68
N SER A 163 22.04 1.42 3.09
CA SER A 163 21.66 2.56 2.25
C SER A 163 22.69 3.69 2.23
N GLU A 164 23.62 3.70 3.19
CA GLU A 164 24.68 4.70 3.31
C GLU A 164 25.99 4.26 2.61
N GLU A 165 26.13 3.00 2.20
CA GLU A 165 27.35 2.47 1.56
C GLU A 165 27.41 2.65 0.03
N ASP A 166 26.30 2.97 -0.65
CA ASP A 166 26.25 3.10 -2.12
C ASP A 166 26.40 4.54 -2.63
N GLY A 167 27.00 5.42 -1.82
CA GLY A 167 27.28 6.81 -2.20
C GLY A 167 28.77 7.08 -2.24
N ASP A 168 29.42 6.84 -3.39
CA ASP A 168 30.55 7.62 -3.93
C ASP A 168 31.09 6.95 -5.20
N ASP A 169 30.33 7.05 -6.29
CA ASP A 169 30.84 6.72 -7.63
C ASP A 169 31.22 8.03 -8.33
N ASP A 170 32.50 8.38 -8.17
CA ASP A 170 33.18 9.51 -8.79
C ASP A 170 32.91 9.59 -10.31
N TYR A 171 32.26 10.68 -10.74
CA TYR A 171 32.21 11.07 -12.15
C TYR A 171 33.59 11.58 -12.59
N ASP A 172 34.42 10.69 -13.13
CA ASP A 172 35.67 11.07 -13.78
C ASP A 172 35.40 11.55 -15.22
N ASP A 173 35.18 12.86 -15.31
CA ASP A 173 34.90 13.62 -16.53
C ASP A 173 36.22 13.84 -17.29
N ASN A 174 36.64 12.88 -18.13
CA ASN A 174 37.81 13.05 -18.99
C ASN A 174 37.44 13.27 -20.45
N GLN A 175 37.36 14.57 -20.79
CA GLN A 175 37.64 15.09 -22.12
C GLN A 175 39.01 14.58 -22.61
N ASN A 176 39.06 13.91 -23.76
CA ASN A 176 39.96 14.31 -24.84
C ASN A 176 39.81 13.47 -26.12
N ASN A 177 39.80 14.23 -27.22
CA ASN A 177 40.14 13.91 -28.61
C ASN A 177 39.03 13.35 -29.52
#